data_AF-A0A1A3HXE2-F1
#
_entry.id   AF-A0A1A3HXE2-F1
#
_cell.length_a   1.000
_cell.length_b   1.000
_cell.length_c   1.000
_cell.angle_alpha   90.00
_cell.angle_beta   90.00
_cell.angle_gamma   90.00
#
_symmetry.space_group_name_H-M   'P 1'
#
loop_
_entity.id
_entity.type
_entity.pdbx_description
1 polymer ?
#
loop_
_entity_poly.entity_id
_entity_poly.type
_entity_poly.pdbx_seq_one_letter_code
_entity_poly.pdbx_strand_id
1 'polypeptide(L)'
;MEHEFELAFNLLDEAAGRIQHQQYGINRIPFHSHGDVLLTAVHTYTRATGHHIVVFAADDHGQLVAVEATAADLDAAPSARIVKVRIGELTFHASPPQPWTFRARHHTHSYTLTAGVGSQPMWTITIDEAPLAHYDDLNAALRAIWHHQAAIAA
;
A
#
# COMPACT_ATOMS: atom_id res chain seq x y z
N MET A 1 -4.98 9.36 9.09
CA MET A 1 -3.52 9.35 8.94
C MET A 1 -2.93 7.96 9.17
N GLU A 2 -3.43 7.11 10.08
CA GLU A 2 -3.10 5.67 10.07
C GLU A 2 -3.99 4.87 9.10
N HIS A 3 -5.22 5.34 8.91
CA HIS A 3 -6.30 4.61 8.25
C HIS A 3 -5.96 4.16 6.83
N GLU A 4 -5.13 4.88 6.08
CA GLU A 4 -4.83 4.56 4.69
C GLU A 4 -3.85 3.37 4.55
N PHE A 5 -2.83 3.30 5.40
CA PHE A 5 -1.95 2.12 5.47
C PHE A 5 -2.65 0.95 6.14
N GLU A 6 -3.44 1.20 7.19
CA GLU A 6 -4.28 0.18 7.82
C GLU A 6 -5.25 -0.45 6.81
N LEU A 7 -5.93 0.39 6.01
CA LEU A 7 -6.74 -0.06 4.89
C LEU A 7 -5.92 -0.91 3.91
N ALA A 8 -4.71 -0.47 3.55
CA ALA A 8 -3.85 -1.24 2.67
C ALA A 8 -3.47 -2.61 3.24
N PHE A 9 -3.16 -2.71 4.53
CA PHE A 9 -2.92 -3.99 5.20
C PHE A 9 -4.17 -4.89 5.18
N ASN A 10 -5.33 -4.34 5.52
CA ASN A 10 -6.60 -5.09 5.49
C ASN A 10 -6.95 -5.60 4.08
N LEU A 11 -6.62 -4.83 3.04
CA LEU A 11 -6.87 -5.24 1.66
C LEU A 11 -5.93 -6.36 1.17
N LEU A 12 -4.80 -6.64 1.84
CA LEU A 12 -3.93 -7.76 1.47
C LEU A 12 -4.65 -9.10 1.59
N ASP A 13 -5.33 -9.31 2.71
CA ASP A 13 -6.10 -10.54 2.97
C ASP A 13 -7.33 -10.62 2.05
N GLU A 14 -8.00 -9.49 1.81
CA GLU A 14 -9.12 -9.40 0.86
C GLU A 14 -8.67 -9.78 -0.56
N ALA A 15 -7.53 -9.25 -1.02
CA ALA A 15 -6.98 -9.57 -2.34
C ALA A 15 -6.58 -11.04 -2.44
N ALA A 16 -5.89 -11.57 -1.42
CA ALA A 16 -5.50 -12.98 -1.35
C ALA A 16 -6.71 -13.91 -1.38
N GLY A 17 -7.74 -13.64 -0.56
CA GLY A 17 -8.95 -14.46 -0.47
C GLY A 17 -9.75 -14.47 -1.78
N ARG A 18 -9.78 -13.34 -2.49
CA ARG A 18 -10.53 -13.21 -3.76
C ARG A 18 -10.01 -14.08 -4.89
N ILE A 19 -8.75 -14.52 -4.85
CA ILE A 19 -8.23 -15.48 -5.84
C ILE A 19 -9.11 -16.73 -5.90
N GLN A 20 -9.60 -17.20 -4.74
CA GLN A 20 -10.47 -18.38 -4.62
C GLN A 20 -11.85 -18.21 -5.26
N HIS A 21 -12.33 -16.97 -5.37
CA HIS A 21 -13.64 -16.67 -5.95
C HIS A 21 -13.66 -16.71 -7.48
N GLN A 22 -12.47 -16.68 -8.13
CA GLN A 22 -12.34 -16.76 -9.59
C GLN A 22 -13.19 -15.73 -10.36
N GLN A 23 -13.40 -14.56 -9.76
CA GLN A 23 -14.12 -13.45 -10.36
C GLN A 23 -13.19 -12.68 -11.31
N TYR A 24 -12.95 -13.24 -12.49
CA TYR A 24 -12.06 -12.66 -13.50
C TYR A 24 -12.61 -11.35 -14.08
N GLY A 25 -11.70 -10.53 -14.61
CA GLY A 25 -12.01 -9.22 -15.16
C GLY A 25 -12.11 -8.14 -14.10
N ILE A 26 -12.84 -7.07 -14.43
CA ILE A 26 -12.99 -5.88 -13.57
C ILE A 26 -14.29 -6.02 -12.79
N ASN A 27 -14.21 -6.05 -11.47
CA ASN A 27 -15.35 -6.24 -10.58
C ASN A 27 -15.39 -5.15 -9.52
N ARG A 28 -16.53 -4.45 -9.40
CA ARG A 28 -16.79 -3.59 -8.24
C ARG A 28 -17.18 -4.44 -7.05
N ILE A 29 -16.76 -4.02 -5.86
CA ILE A 29 -17.08 -4.69 -4.60
C ILE A 29 -18.02 -3.76 -3.83
N PRO A 30 -19.35 -3.90 -3.98
CA PRO A 30 -20.29 -2.97 -3.37
C PRO A 30 -20.51 -3.19 -1.87
N PHE A 31 -20.17 -4.37 -1.35
CA PHE A 31 -20.36 -4.73 0.05
C PHE A 31 -19.00 -5.05 0.67
N HIS A 32 -18.53 -4.19 1.57
CA HIS A 32 -17.31 -4.36 2.34
C HIS A 32 -17.35 -3.53 3.63
N SER A 33 -16.49 -3.87 4.59
CA SER A 33 -16.39 -3.18 5.90
C SER A 33 -15.29 -2.11 5.95
N HIS A 34 -14.76 -1.68 4.80
CA HIS A 34 -13.62 -0.74 4.72
C HIS A 34 -14.00 0.75 4.75
N GLY A 35 -15.20 1.08 5.25
CA GLY A 35 -15.71 2.45 5.28
C GLY A 35 -16.23 2.93 3.93
N ASP A 36 -16.33 4.26 3.77
CA ASP A 36 -16.88 4.92 2.59
C ASP A 36 -15.82 5.09 1.49
N VAL A 37 -15.44 3.96 0.89
CA VAL A 37 -14.50 3.90 -0.24
C VAL A 37 -15.08 3.05 -1.35
N LEU A 38 -14.79 3.38 -2.60
CA LEU A 38 -15.11 2.52 -3.74
C LEU A 38 -14.02 1.45 -3.88
N LEU A 39 -14.40 0.18 -3.73
CA LEU A 39 -13.52 -0.95 -4.00
C LEU A 39 -13.72 -1.53 -5.41
N THR A 40 -12.62 -1.73 -6.12
CA THR A 40 -12.59 -2.40 -7.43
C THR A 40 -11.48 -3.44 -7.46
N ALA A 41 -11.79 -4.65 -7.89
CA ALA A 41 -10.83 -5.72 -8.14
C ALA A 41 -10.64 -5.93 -9.65
N VAL A 42 -9.40 -6.15 -10.06
CA VAL A 42 -9.04 -6.58 -11.42
C VAL A 42 -8.32 -7.90 -11.30
N HIS A 43 -8.96 -8.98 -11.72
CA HIS A 43 -8.40 -10.33 -11.63
C HIS A 43 -8.10 -10.88 -13.02
N THR A 44 -6.84 -11.21 -13.24
CA THR A 44 -6.35 -11.85 -14.45
C THR A 44 -5.81 -13.23 -14.12
N TYR A 45 -5.91 -14.14 -15.09
CA TYR A 45 -5.31 -15.47 -15.00
C TYR A 45 -4.69 -15.81 -16.34
N THR A 46 -3.46 -16.32 -16.29
CA THR A 46 -2.86 -17.01 -17.42
C THR A 46 -2.20 -18.30 -16.94
N ARG A 47 -2.11 -19.30 -17.81
CA ARG A 47 -1.38 -20.54 -17.48
C ARG A 47 0.10 -20.32 -17.19
N ALA A 48 0.70 -19.23 -17.69
CA ALA A 48 2.12 -18.95 -17.54
C ALA A 48 2.45 -18.23 -16.23
N THR A 49 1.55 -17.36 -15.76
CA THR A 49 1.79 -16.47 -14.61
C THR A 49 0.88 -16.77 -13.42
N GLY A 50 -0.08 -17.68 -13.57
CA GLY A 50 -1.08 -17.96 -12.56
C GLY A 50 -2.13 -16.85 -12.43
N HIS A 51 -2.71 -16.77 -11.24
CA HIS A 51 -3.65 -15.74 -10.83
C HIS A 51 -2.89 -14.47 -10.42
N HIS A 52 -3.38 -13.32 -10.90
CA HIS A 52 -2.95 -12.00 -10.45
C HIS A 52 -4.17 -11.12 -10.26
N ILE A 53 -4.38 -10.66 -9.03
CA ILE A 53 -5.46 -9.74 -8.69
C ILE A 53 -4.87 -8.45 -8.13
N VAL A 54 -5.41 -7.32 -8.60
CA VAL A 54 -5.15 -6.01 -8.02
C VAL A 54 -6.45 -5.47 -7.44
N VAL A 55 -6.43 -5.08 -6.17
CA VAL A 55 -7.56 -4.47 -5.49
C VAL A 55 -7.24 -3.00 -5.24
N PHE A 56 -8.13 -2.13 -5.69
CA PHE A 56 -8.02 -0.68 -5.57
C PHE A 56 -9.09 -0.18 -4.60
N ALA A 57 -8.70 0.73 -3.71
CA ALA A 57 -9.63 1.61 -3.00
C ALA A 57 -9.51 3.02 -3.56
N ALA A 58 -10.65 3.68 -3.76
CA ALA A 58 -10.73 5.06 -4.20
C ALA A 58 -11.76 5.84 -3.39
N ASP A 59 -11.52 7.12 -3.23
CA ASP A 59 -12.46 8.11 -2.69
C ASP A 59 -12.73 9.20 -3.76
N ASP A 60 -13.40 10.28 -3.38
CA ASP A 60 -13.73 11.40 -4.28
C ASP A 60 -12.50 12.12 -4.85
N HIS A 61 -11.33 11.98 -4.23
CA HIS A 61 -10.06 12.52 -4.70
C HIS A 61 -9.31 11.52 -5.60
N GLY A 62 -9.85 10.33 -5.87
CA GLY A 62 -9.26 9.30 -6.71
C GLY A 62 -8.68 8.13 -5.92
N GLN A 63 -7.70 7.44 -6.51
CA GLN A 63 -7.20 6.17 -5.95
C GLN A 63 -6.37 6.38 -4.68
N LEU A 64 -6.91 5.88 -3.57
CA LEU A 64 -6.35 5.90 -2.23
C LEU A 64 -5.34 4.78 -2.00
N VAL A 65 -5.69 3.54 -2.32
CA VAL A 65 -4.84 2.35 -2.09
C VAL A 65 -4.83 1.45 -3.33
N ALA A 66 -3.69 0.80 -3.59
CA ALA A 66 -3.64 -0.43 -4.37
C ALA A 66 -2.82 -1.49 -3.65
N VAL A 67 -3.36 -2.70 -3.66
CA VAL A 67 -2.66 -3.92 -3.28
C VAL A 67 -2.76 -4.92 -4.41
N GLU A 68 -1.84 -5.86 -4.46
CA GLU A 68 -1.96 -7.01 -5.35
C GLU A 68 -1.76 -8.32 -4.60
N ALA A 69 -2.34 -9.38 -5.14
CA ALA A 69 -2.05 -10.75 -4.74
C ALA A 69 -1.81 -11.62 -5.98
N THR A 70 -0.88 -12.57 -5.86
CA THR A 70 -0.54 -13.55 -6.89
C THR A 70 -0.57 -14.96 -6.32
N ALA A 71 -0.98 -15.93 -7.14
CA ALA A 71 -0.89 -17.36 -6.83
C ALA A 71 -0.69 -18.14 -8.12
N ALA A 72 0.13 -19.19 -8.11
CA ALA A 72 0.39 -19.99 -9.32
C ALA A 72 -0.87 -20.71 -9.82
N ASP A 73 -1.67 -21.20 -8.88
CA ASP A 73 -2.96 -21.87 -9.06
C ASP A 73 -3.81 -21.65 -7.80
N LEU A 74 -4.98 -22.30 -7.72
CA LEU A 74 -5.90 -22.14 -6.60
C LEU A 74 -5.46 -22.88 -5.32
N ASP A 75 -4.54 -23.85 -5.43
CA ASP A 75 -4.04 -24.62 -4.29
C ASP A 75 -2.77 -23.97 -3.69
N ALA A 76 -2.11 -23.10 -4.44
CA ALA A 76 -0.95 -22.34 -3.99
C ALA A 76 -1.32 -21.27 -2.95
N ALA A 77 -0.48 -21.12 -1.93
CA ALA A 77 -0.59 -20.03 -0.98
C ALA A 77 -0.37 -18.68 -1.70
N PRO A 78 -1.32 -17.73 -1.63
CA PRO A 78 -1.19 -16.46 -2.31
C PRO A 78 -0.12 -15.58 -1.65
N SER A 79 0.61 -14.84 -2.49
CA SER A 79 1.55 -13.80 -2.08
C SER A 79 0.91 -12.44 -2.32
N ALA A 80 0.76 -11.64 -1.26
CA ALA A 80 0.16 -10.31 -1.34
C ALA A 80 1.16 -9.22 -1.00
N ARG A 81 1.03 -8.04 -1.63
CA ARG A 81 1.80 -6.85 -1.27
C ARG A 81 1.04 -5.56 -1.52
N ILE A 82 1.39 -4.53 -0.75
CA ILE A 82 0.97 -3.16 -1.00
C ILE A 82 1.73 -2.65 -2.22
N VAL A 83 1.01 -2.00 -3.15
CA VAL A 83 1.60 -1.39 -4.36
C VAL A 83 1.65 0.13 -4.20
N LYS A 84 0.58 0.71 -3.65
CA LYS A 84 0.42 2.17 -3.54
C LYS A 84 -0.44 2.53 -2.35
N VAL A 85 -0.09 3.60 -1.64
CA VAL A 85 -0.91 4.23 -0.60
C VAL A 85 -0.81 5.74 -0.76
N ARG A 86 -1.94 6.44 -0.84
CA ARG A 86 -2.00 7.90 -0.79
C ARG A 86 -2.31 8.36 0.62
N ILE A 87 -1.58 9.36 1.11
CA ILE A 87 -1.76 10.00 2.42
C ILE A 87 -1.67 11.51 2.21
N GLY A 88 -2.79 12.21 2.34
CA GLY A 88 -2.88 13.60 1.92
C GLY A 88 -2.43 13.78 0.47
N GLU A 89 -1.49 14.70 0.24
CA GLU A 89 -0.90 14.97 -1.08
C GLU A 89 0.21 13.98 -1.48
N LEU A 90 0.68 13.13 -0.55
CA LEU A 90 1.72 12.15 -0.85
C LEU A 90 1.14 10.87 -1.40
N THR A 91 1.69 10.38 -2.51
CA THR A 91 1.44 9.03 -2.98
C THR A 91 2.71 8.21 -2.81
N PHE A 92 2.66 7.27 -1.87
CA PHE A 92 3.70 6.29 -1.62
C PHE A 92 3.54 5.10 -2.56
N HIS A 93 4.60 4.78 -3.30
CA HIS A 93 4.70 3.59 -4.14
C HIS A 93 5.63 2.58 -3.49
N ALA A 94 5.28 1.30 -3.51
CA ALA A 94 6.21 0.26 -3.13
C ALA A 94 7.47 0.33 -4.02
N SER A 95 8.62 0.02 -3.43
CA SER A 95 9.93 0.08 -4.09
C SER A 95 10.53 -1.32 -4.24
N PRO A 96 10.06 -2.15 -5.20
CA PRO A 96 10.68 -3.43 -5.51
C PRO A 96 12.20 -3.31 -5.74
N PRO A 97 12.99 -4.30 -5.30
CA PRO A 97 12.59 -5.58 -4.73
C PRO A 97 12.31 -5.54 -3.21
N GLN A 98 12.29 -4.37 -2.57
CA GLN A 98 12.11 -4.24 -1.13
C GLN A 98 10.60 -4.22 -0.79
N PRO A 99 10.04 -5.31 -0.23
CA PRO A 99 8.58 -5.49 -0.11
C PRO A 99 7.92 -4.51 0.86
N TRP A 100 8.69 -3.93 1.78
CA TRP A 100 8.21 -3.06 2.84
C TRP A 100 8.82 -1.66 2.79
N THR A 101 9.35 -1.28 1.63
CA THR A 101 9.89 0.05 1.38
C THR A 101 8.95 0.80 0.44
N PHE A 102 8.55 2.00 0.86
CA PHE A 102 7.63 2.85 0.14
C PHE A 102 8.28 4.20 -0.14
N ARG A 103 8.10 4.72 -1.35
CA ARG A 103 8.69 5.99 -1.79
C ARG A 103 7.62 6.94 -2.27
N ALA A 104 7.69 8.17 -1.79
CA ALA A 104 6.90 9.28 -2.28
C ALA A 104 7.81 10.43 -2.71
N ARG A 105 7.32 11.27 -3.61
CA ARG A 105 7.95 12.55 -3.96
C ARG A 105 6.94 13.67 -3.86
N HIS A 106 7.39 14.81 -3.39
CA HIS A 106 6.58 16.02 -3.32
C HIS A 106 7.48 17.23 -3.52
N HIS A 107 7.22 18.00 -4.58
CA HIS A 107 8.12 19.05 -5.07
C HIS A 107 9.55 18.52 -5.27
N THR A 108 10.52 19.14 -4.61
CA THR A 108 11.96 18.79 -4.65
C THR A 108 12.34 17.71 -3.66
N HIS A 109 11.41 17.26 -2.81
CA HIS A 109 11.70 16.33 -1.72
C HIS A 109 11.26 14.91 -2.03
N SER A 110 12.07 13.96 -1.57
CA SER A 110 11.82 12.53 -1.64
C SER A 110 11.72 11.95 -0.24
N TYR A 111 10.76 11.05 -0.07
CA TYR A 111 10.47 10.39 1.20
C TYR A 111 10.57 8.90 0.96
N THR A 112 11.41 8.22 1.73
CA THR A 112 11.48 6.76 1.79
C THR A 112 11.02 6.34 3.17
N LEU A 113 10.02 5.45 3.23
CA LEU A 113 9.46 4.88 4.43
C LEU A 113 9.65 3.36 4.37
N THR A 114 10.33 2.78 5.36
CA THR A 114 10.64 1.35 5.38
C THR A 114 10.14 0.71 6.68
N ALA A 115 9.34 -0.35 6.58
CA ALA A 115 8.92 -1.13 7.74
C ALA A 115 10.00 -2.15 8.14
N GLY A 116 10.36 -2.18 9.43
CA GLY A 116 11.19 -3.20 10.04
C GLY A 116 10.35 -4.42 10.40
N VAL A 117 10.36 -5.46 9.56
CA VAL A 117 9.62 -6.71 9.84
C VAL A 117 10.40 -7.54 10.86
N GLY A 118 9.80 -7.78 12.03
CA GLY A 118 10.33 -8.70 13.04
C GLY A 118 11.44 -8.13 13.92
N SER A 119 11.75 -6.83 13.83
CA SER A 119 12.76 -6.16 14.66
C SER A 119 12.40 -4.70 14.93
N GLN A 120 12.82 -4.17 16.08
CA GLN A 120 12.84 -2.73 16.31
C GLN A 120 14.05 -2.08 15.64
N PRO A 121 13.93 -0.84 15.13
CA PRO A 121 12.72 -0.01 15.10
C PRO A 121 11.72 -0.46 14.04
N MET A 122 10.43 -0.30 14.31
CA MET A 122 9.36 -0.82 13.44
C MET A 122 9.24 -0.02 12.13
N TRP A 123 9.66 1.25 12.13
CA TRP A 123 9.67 2.09 10.94
C TRP A 123 10.91 2.96 10.86
N THR A 124 11.42 3.12 9.65
CA THR A 124 12.50 4.04 9.36
C THR A 124 12.14 4.98 8.23
N ILE A 125 12.64 6.22 8.30
CA ILE A 125 12.44 7.23 7.28
C ILE A 125 13.78 7.77 6.80
N THR A 126 13.87 7.97 5.50
CA THR A 126 14.86 8.84 4.87
C THR A 126 14.14 9.95 4.11
N ILE A 127 14.50 11.20 4.40
CA ILE A 127 14.05 12.38 3.65
C ILE A 127 15.25 12.87 2.85
N ASP A 128 15.13 12.87 1.53
CA ASP A 128 16.23 13.19 0.60
C ASP A 128 17.46 12.33 0.88
N GLU A 129 18.60 12.97 1.15
CA GLU A 129 19.87 12.32 1.49
C GLU A 129 20.19 12.48 2.99
N ALA A 130 19.21 12.84 3.81
CA ALA A 130 19.40 12.97 5.25
C ALA A 130 19.65 11.61 5.92
N PRO A 131 20.30 11.60 7.10
CA PRO A 131 20.48 10.37 7.87
C PRO A 131 19.16 9.66 8.16
N LEU A 132 19.22 8.33 8.20
CA LEU A 132 18.08 7.46 8.52
C LEU A 132 17.54 7.80 9.93
N ALA A 133 16.25 8.13 10.00
CA ALA A 133 15.53 8.34 11.25
C ALA A 133 14.72 7.10 11.62
N HIS A 134 14.63 6.81 12.92
CA HIS A 134 14.00 5.61 13.46
C HIS A 134 12.76 5.98 14.28
N TYR A 135 11.69 5.20 14.11
CA TYR A 135 10.41 5.41 14.77
C TYR A 135 9.86 4.08 15.30
N ASP A 136 9.23 4.16 16.46
CA ASP A 136 8.62 3.01 17.11
C ASP A 136 7.32 2.57 16.43
N ASP A 137 6.62 3.47 15.74
CA ASP A 137 5.37 3.17 15.04
C ASP A 137 5.20 4.00 13.75
N LEU A 138 4.26 3.58 12.91
CA LEU A 138 3.97 4.22 11.63
C LEU A 138 3.44 5.65 11.80
N ASN A 139 2.65 5.91 12.84
CA ASN A 139 2.07 7.22 13.09
C ASN A 139 3.15 8.26 13.42
N ALA A 140 4.12 7.89 14.24
CA ALA A 140 5.27 8.74 14.57
C ALA A 140 6.09 9.04 13.32
N ALA A 141 6.30 8.03 12.48
CA ALA A 141 6.97 8.17 11.20
C ALA A 141 6.22 9.16 10.28
N LEU A 142 4.92 8.95 10.05
CA LEU A 142 4.10 9.82 9.19
C LEU A 142 3.99 11.26 9.73
N ARG A 143 3.89 11.44 11.06
CA ARG A 143 3.91 12.77 11.68
C ARG A 143 5.22 13.51 11.40
N ALA A 144 6.36 12.83 11.36
CA ALA A 144 7.63 13.47 11.02
C ALA A 144 7.66 13.97 9.57
N ILE A 145 7.11 13.18 8.64
CA ILE A 145 6.96 13.58 7.23
C ILE A 145 6.03 14.80 7.12
N TRP A 146 4.89 14.78 7.83
CA TRP A 146 3.95 15.91 7.85
C TRP A 146 4.61 17.19 8.38
N HIS A 147 5.31 17.10 9.51
CA HIS A 147 6.01 18.26 10.07
C HIS A 147 7.07 18.80 9.11
N HIS A 148 7.80 17.92 8.43
CA HIS A 148 8.73 18.34 7.38
C HIS A 148 7.99 19.09 6.28
N GLN A 149 6.90 18.52 5.72
CA GLN A 149 6.08 19.18 4.69
C GLN A 149 5.52 20.55 5.12
N ALA A 150 5.08 20.68 6.37
CA ALA A 150 4.59 21.94 6.91
C ALA A 150 5.71 23.00 7.02
N ALA A 151 6.92 22.59 7.40
CA ALA A 151 8.06 23.50 7.51
C ALA A 151 8.55 24.05 6.17
N ILE A 152 8.42 23.28 5.07
CA ILE A 152 8.77 23.73 3.71
C ILE A 152 7.70 24.62 3.07
N ALA A 153 6.46 24.53 3.54
CA ALA A 153 5.34 25.30 2.99
C ALA A 153 5.17 26.69 3.65
N ALA A 154 5.90 26.97 4.73
CA ALA A 154 5.91 28.23 5.47
C ALA A 154 7.00 29.19 4.95
#